data_AF-A0A662BGL6-F1
#
_entry.id   AF-A0A662BGL6-F1
#
_cell.length_a   1.000
_cell.length_b   1.000
_cell.length_c   1.000
_cell.angle_alpha   90.00
_cell.angle_beta   90.00
_cell.angle_gamma   90.00
#
_symmetry.space_group_name_H-M   'P 1'
#
loop_
_entity.id
_entity.type
_entity.pdbx_description
1 polymer ?
#
loop_
_entity_poly.entity_id
_entity_poly.type
_entity_poly.pdbx_seq_one_letter_code
_entity_poly.pdbx_strand_id
1 'polypeptide(L)' 'EGNSADMIFDFDDLIAYLSRFFTLKTGDLIFTGTPAGVGPIRIGDKLQAYIGDRLMLKCNIK' A
#
# COMPACT_ATOMS: atom_id res chain seq x y z
N GLU A 1 -3.47 11.48 0.15
CA GLU A 1 -3.18 11.41 -1.30
C GLU A 1 -1.71 11.12 -1.48
N GLY A 2 -1.33 10.57 -2.63
CA GLY A 2 0.07 10.29 -2.96
C GLY A 2 0.18 9.73 -4.38
N ASN A 3 1.39 9.77 -4.95
CA ASN A 3 1.69 9.21 -6.26
C ASN A 3 2.82 8.18 -6.14
N SER A 4 2.73 7.06 -6.87
CA SER A 4 3.79 6.05 -6.89
C SER A 4 5.09 6.58 -7.49
N ALA A 5 5.04 7.65 -8.28
CA ALA A 5 6.23 8.35 -8.78
C ALA A 5 7.05 9.03 -7.66
N ASP A 6 6.46 9.25 -6.48
CA ASP A 6 7.13 9.83 -5.32
C ASP A 6 7.80 8.76 -4.42
N MET A 7 7.73 7.48 -4.80
CA MET A 7 8.39 6.40 -4.04
C MET A 7 9.91 6.56 -4.11
N ILE A 8 10.58 6.35 -2.97
CA ILE A 8 12.06 6.44 -2.87
C ILE A 8 12.73 5.31 -3.67
N PHE A 9 12.12 4.13 -3.67
CA PHE A 9 12.52 2.95 -4.45
C PHE A 9 11.36 2.54 -5.32
N ASP A 10 11.59 2.30 -6.60
CA ASP A 10 10.52 1.87 -7.50
C ASP A 10 10.16 0.39 -7.31
N PHE A 11 9.20 -0.09 -8.11
CA PHE A 11 8.73 -1.47 -8.01
C PHE A 11 9.81 -2.50 -8.35
N ASP A 12 10.65 -2.21 -9.36
CA ASP A 12 11.67 -3.14 -9.82
C ASP A 12 12.77 -3.27 -8.77
N ASP A 13 13.19 -2.16 -8.16
CA ASP A 13 14.14 -2.12 -7.06
C ASP A 13 13.65 -2.92 -5.85
N LEU A 14 12.39 -2.73 -5.46
CA LEU A 14 11.80 -3.45 -4.32
C LEU A 14 11.75 -4.96 -4.55
N ILE A 15 11.30 -5.40 -5.74
CA ILE A 15 11.20 -6.81 -6.10
C ILE A 15 12.60 -7.45 -6.13
N ALA A 16 13.56 -6.80 -6.78
CA ALA A 16 14.93 -7.28 -6.88
C ALA A 16 15.60 -7.38 -5.50
N TYR A 17 15.41 -6.36 -4.65
CA TYR A 17 15.97 -6.35 -3.31
C TYR A 17 15.40 -7.46 -2.44
N LEU A 18 14.07 -7.59 -2.37
CA LEU A 18 13.40 -8.61 -1.55
C LEU A 18 13.73 -10.04 -2.01
N SER A 19 13.85 -10.27 -3.32
CA SER A 19 14.17 -11.58 -3.90
C SER A 19 15.53 -12.15 -3.46
N ARG A 20 16.42 -11.31 -2.93
CA ARG A 20 17.71 -11.75 -2.38
C ARG A 20 17.59 -12.40 -0.99
N PHE A 21 16.51 -12.09 -0.27
CA PHE A 21 16.29 -12.54 1.11
C PHE A 21 15.15 -13.54 1.20
N PHE A 22 14.15 -13.42 0.33
CA PHE A 22 12.96 -14.27 0.30
C PHE A 22 12.73 -14.79 -1.12
N THR A 23 12.42 -16.08 -1.25
CA THR A 23 11.90 -16.60 -2.52
C THR A 23 10.46 -16.11 -2.71
N LEU A 24 10.26 -15.17 -3.63
CA LEU A 24 8.93 -14.71 -4.02
C LEU A 24 8.21 -15.77 -4.85
N LYS A 25 6.94 -16.00 -4.55
CA LYS A 25 6.07 -16.94 -5.23
C LYS A 25 4.86 -16.23 -5.83
N THR A 26 4.25 -16.88 -6.82
CA THR A 26 2.98 -16.43 -7.37
C THR A 26 1.93 -16.35 -6.27
N GLY A 27 1.30 -15.19 -6.16
CA GLY A 27 0.29 -14.91 -5.13
C GLY A 27 0.83 -14.18 -3.90
N ASP A 28 2.15 -14.03 -3.76
CA ASP A 28 2.72 -13.20 -2.69
C ASP A 28 2.37 -11.72 -2.89
N LEU A 29 2.15 -11.02 -1.78
CA LEU A 29 1.80 -9.59 -1.77
C LEU A 29 2.91 -8.76 -1.14
N ILE A 30 3.32 -7.70 -1.83
CA ILE A 30 4.31 -6.73 -1.36
C ILE A 30 3.60 -5.41 -1.10
N PHE A 31 3.70 -4.88 0.12
CA PHE A 31 3.24 -3.54 0.46
C PHE A 31 4.41 -2.57 0.34
N THR A 32 4.29 -1.58 -0.54
CA THR A 32 5.40 -0.72 -0.99
C THR A 32 5.58 0.56 -0.17
N GLY A 33 4.83 0.70 0.92
CA GLY A 33 4.86 1.85 1.81
C GLY A 33 3.56 2.67 1.78
N THR A 34 3.56 3.73 2.59
CA THR A 34 2.42 4.65 2.72
C THR A 34 2.94 6.08 2.56
N PRO A 35 2.28 6.95 1.77
CA PRO A 35 2.64 8.36 1.70
C PRO A 35 2.33 9.07 3.04
N ALA A 36 2.59 10.37 3.09
CA ALA A 36 2.22 11.18 4.24
C ALA A 36 0.69 11.19 4.49
N GLY A 37 0.29 11.53 5.72
CA GLY A 37 -1.12 11.63 6.13
C GLY A 37 -1.66 10.44 6.91
N VAL A 38 -0.78 9.58 7.45
CA VAL A 38 -1.18 8.55 8.43
C VAL A 38 -1.69 9.21 9.72
N GLY A 39 -2.67 8.56 10.36
CA GLY A 39 -3.29 9.09 11.58
C GLY A 39 -4.07 8.01 12.35
N PRO A 40 -4.50 8.33 13.58
CA PRO A 40 -5.25 7.41 14.42
C PRO A 40 -6.65 7.14 13.86
N ILE A 41 -7.18 5.96 14.14
CA ILE A 41 -8.50 5.49 13.71
C ILE A 41 -9.30 5.11 14.96
N ARG A 42 -10.63 5.29 14.94
CA ARG A 42 -11.53 5.00 16.06
C ARG A 42 -12.63 4.02 15.64
N ILE A 43 -13.20 3.34 16.65
CA ILE A 43 -14.38 2.50 16.46
C ILE A 43 -15.54 3.36 15.92
N GLY A 44 -16.21 2.87 14.88
CA GLY A 44 -17.27 3.57 14.17
C GLY A 44 -16.80 4.30 12.91
N ASP A 45 -15.49 4.45 12.69
CA ASP A 45 -14.97 5.09 11.48
C ASP A 45 -15.30 4.27 10.22
N LYS A 46 -15.56 4.99 9.13
CA LYS A 46 -15.82 4.42 7.81
C LYS A 46 -14.72 4.88 6.87
N LEU A 47 -13.85 3.95 6.49
CA LEU A 47 -12.70 4.22 5.65
C LEU A 47 -13.00 3.86 4.19
N GLN A 48 -12.49 4.68 3.29
CA GLN A 48 -12.47 4.43 1.85
C GLN A 48 -11.06 4.65 1.32
N ALA A 49 -10.61 3.80 0.40
CA ALA A 49 -9.33 3.97 -0.28
C ALA A 49 -9.52 3.85 -1.80
N TYR A 50 -8.74 4.64 -2.53
CA TYR A 50 -8.86 4.81 -3.98
C TYR A 50 -7.50 4.65 -4.66
N ILE A 51 -7.52 4.23 -5.92
CA ILE A 51 -6.39 4.37 -6.86
C ILE A 51 -6.90 5.23 -8.02
N GLY A 52 -6.34 6.43 -8.18
CA GLY A 52 -6.95 7.46 -9.02
C GLY A 52 -8.40 7.70 -8.57
N ASP A 53 -9.34 7.68 -9.51
CA ASP A 53 -10.77 7.86 -9.22
C ASP A 53 -11.50 6.56 -8.85
N ARG A 54 -10.80 5.42 -8.84
CA ARG A 54 -11.41 4.11 -8.60
C ARG A 54 -11.44 3.77 -7.12
N LEU A 55 -12.63 3.53 -6.57
CA LEU A 55 -12.78 2.98 -5.21
C LEU A 55 -12.25 1.55 -5.16
N MET A 56 -11.25 1.32 -4.31
CA MET A 56 -10.58 0.02 -4.15
C MET A 56 -10.95 -0.68 -2.85
N LEU A 57 -11.19 0.10 -1.78
CA LEU A 57 -11.49 -0.42 -0.46
C LEU A 57 -12.60 0.39 0.20
N LYS A 58 -13.54 -0.29 0.85
CA LYS A 58 -14.47 0.30 1.83
C LYS A 58 -14.47 -0.56 3.08
N CYS A 59 -14.14 0.03 4.23
CA CYS A 59 -14.01 -0.67 5.50
C CYS A 59 -14.75 0.08 6.61
N ASN A 60 -15.48 -0.65 7.46
CA ASN A 60 -16.11 -0.09 8.64
C ASN A 60 -15.36 -0.63 9.87
N ILE A 61 -14.88 0.28 10.72
CA ILE A 61 -14.19 -0.07 11.95
C ILE A 61 -15.24 -0.38 13.03
N LYS A 62 -15.22 -1.61 13.52
CA LYS A 62 -16.14 -2.12 14.55
C LYS A 62 -15.41 -2.37 15.85
#